data_AF-A0A0G3GT29-F1
#
_entry.id   AF-A0A0G3GT29-F1
#
_cell.length_a   1.000
_cell.length_b   1.000
_cell.length_c   1.000
_cell.angle_alpha   90.00
_cell.angle_beta   90.00
_cell.angle_gamma   90.00
#
_symmetry.space_group_name_H-M   'P 1'
#
loop_
_entity.id
_entity.type
_entity.pdbx_description
1 polymer ?
#
loop_
_entity_poly.entity_id
_entity_poly.type
_entity_poly.pdbx_seq_one_letter_code
_entity_poly.pdbx_strand_id
1 'polypeptide(L)'
;MTKQQSNPSSDHEEVPAPKRRRAERKSTAESIDRSWDSAAAAEIFASSADPTDPRHSDDVVVVFEEDAATPAPETANGELDREFWEEQKPPHY
;
A
#
# COMPACT_ATOMS: atom_id res chain seq x y z
N MET A 1 8.41 54.91 -9.75
CA MET A 1 8.33 54.16 -11.03
C MET A 1 8.72 52.72 -10.75
N THR A 2 7.73 51.86 -10.50
CA THR A 2 7.95 50.46 -10.09
C THR A 2 7.90 49.59 -11.34
N LYS A 3 9.02 48.94 -11.71
CA LYS A 3 9.06 48.01 -12.85
C LYS A 3 8.59 46.64 -12.35
N GLN A 4 7.47 46.16 -12.88
CA GLN A 4 7.06 44.77 -12.70
C GLN A 4 7.97 43.88 -13.53
N GLN A 5 8.67 42.96 -12.88
CA GLN A 5 9.38 41.86 -13.56
C GLN A 5 8.42 40.69 -13.61
N SER A 6 7.96 40.36 -14.82
CA SER A 6 7.19 39.16 -15.12
C SER A 6 8.11 37.95 -15.10
N ASN A 7 7.81 36.96 -14.26
CA ASN A 7 8.50 35.66 -14.29
C ASN A 7 8.11 34.89 -15.56
N PRO A 8 9.04 34.25 -16.28
CA PRO A 8 8.70 33.41 -17.41
C PRO A 8 8.01 32.12 -16.92
N SER A 9 6.86 31.82 -17.53
CA SER A 9 6.15 30.55 -17.37
C SER A 9 7.04 29.42 -17.88
N SER A 10 7.46 28.54 -16.99
CA SER A 10 8.20 27.32 -17.34
C SER A 10 7.18 26.28 -17.80
N ASP A 11 6.91 26.25 -19.11
CA ASP A 11 6.16 25.18 -19.76
C ASP A 11 6.98 23.89 -19.65
N HIS A 12 6.81 23.16 -18.56
CA HIS A 12 7.26 21.78 -18.48
C HIS A 12 6.34 20.95 -19.37
N GLU A 13 6.82 20.62 -20.57
CA GLU A 13 6.21 19.57 -21.36
C GLU A 13 6.24 18.28 -20.54
N GLU A 14 5.06 17.85 -20.08
CA GLU A 14 4.83 16.60 -19.40
C GLU A 14 5.12 15.47 -20.40
N VAL A 15 6.34 14.92 -20.37
CA VAL A 15 6.67 13.71 -21.12
C VAL A 15 5.80 12.58 -20.54
N PRO A 16 4.86 11.98 -21.30
CA PRO A 16 4.01 10.94 -20.75
C PRO A 16 4.90 9.76 -20.35
N ALA A 17 4.87 9.43 -19.05
CA ALA A 17 5.62 8.30 -18.51
C ALA A 17 5.28 7.03 -19.33
N PRO A 18 6.29 6.19 -19.65
CA PRO A 18 6.06 4.98 -20.44
C PRO A 18 5.06 4.09 -19.70
N LYS A 19 3.85 3.97 -20.26
CA LYS A 19 2.77 3.14 -19.72
C LYS A 19 3.26 1.69 -19.71
N ARG A 20 3.68 1.21 -18.53
CA ARG A 20 4.10 -0.18 -18.33
C ARG A 20 2.91 -1.09 -18.66
N ARG A 21 2.86 -1.57 -19.90
CA ARG A 21 1.79 -2.48 -20.35
C ARG A 21 2.00 -3.82 -19.68
N ARG A 22 1.20 -4.11 -18.65
CA ARG A 22 1.17 -5.42 -18.02
C ARG A 22 0.81 -6.44 -19.09
N ALA A 23 1.66 -7.44 -19.31
CA ALA A 23 1.37 -8.49 -20.27
C ALA A 23 0.15 -9.28 -19.77
N GLU A 24 -0.91 -9.31 -20.55
CA GLU A 24 -2.08 -10.13 -20.28
C GLU A 24 -1.68 -11.60 -20.48
N ARG A 25 -1.43 -12.30 -19.37
CA ARG A 25 -1.18 -13.74 -19.36
C ARG A 25 -2.50 -14.45 -19.10
N LYS A 26 -2.92 -15.29 -20.05
CA LYS A 26 -4.07 -16.17 -19.86
C LYS A 26 -3.77 -17.11 -18.70
N SER A 27 -4.72 -17.26 -17.78
CA SER A 27 -4.61 -18.23 -16.69
C SER A 27 -4.47 -19.64 -17.27
N THR A 28 -3.47 -20.39 -16.81
CA THR A 28 -3.29 -21.81 -17.14
C THR A 28 -3.93 -22.72 -16.10
N ALA A 29 -4.66 -22.18 -15.12
CA ALA A 29 -5.35 -22.98 -14.12
C ALA A 29 -6.53 -23.72 -14.77
N GLU A 30 -6.43 -25.05 -14.84
CA GLU A 30 -7.38 -25.94 -15.54
C GLU A 30 -8.76 -25.95 -14.86
N SER A 31 -8.80 -25.88 -13.54
CA SER A 31 -9.99 -25.57 -12.75
C SER A 31 -9.53 -25.02 -11.40
N ILE A 32 -10.15 -23.92 -10.96
CA ILE A 32 -9.93 -23.41 -9.61
C ILE A 32 -10.89 -24.18 -8.71
N ASP A 33 -10.35 -24.86 -7.69
CA ASP A 33 -11.19 -25.51 -6.69
C ASP A 33 -11.96 -24.43 -5.92
N ARG A 34 -13.28 -24.44 -6.10
CA ARG A 34 -14.24 -23.55 -5.42
C ARG A 34 -15.03 -24.29 -4.34
N SER A 35 -14.54 -25.43 -3.88
CA SER A 35 -15.13 -26.15 -2.75
C SER A 35 -15.27 -25.26 -1.50
N TRP A 36 -14.35 -24.30 -1.33
CA TRP A 36 -14.36 -23.30 -0.27
C TRP A 36 -15.43 -22.20 -0.43
N ASP A 37 -15.98 -22.01 -1.63
CA ASP A 37 -17.08 -21.08 -1.88
C ASP A 37 -18.44 -21.71 -1.54
N SER A 38 -18.46 -22.99 -1.15
CA SER A 38 -19.70 -23.69 -0.82
C SER A 38 -20.28 -23.23 0.53
N ALA A 39 -21.62 -23.26 0.65
CA ALA A 39 -22.30 -22.98 1.92
C ALA A 39 -21.82 -23.90 3.06
N ALA A 40 -21.51 -25.16 2.73
CA ALA A 40 -20.96 -26.12 3.70
C ALA A 40 -19.58 -25.69 4.22
N ALA A 41 -18.73 -25.09 3.38
CA ALA A 41 -17.47 -24.51 3.83
C ALA A 41 -17.69 -23.26 4.70
N ALA A 42 -18.68 -22.42 4.38
CA ALA A 42 -19.05 -21.26 5.20
C ALA A 42 -19.50 -21.66 6.62
N GLU A 43 -20.22 -22.79 6.78
CA GLU A 43 -20.64 -23.31 8.09
C GLU A 43 -19.45 -23.73 8.99
N ILE A 44 -18.35 -24.19 8.41
CA ILE A 44 -17.13 -24.54 9.17
C ILE A 44 -16.52 -23.27 9.78
N PHE A 45 -16.52 -22.16 9.04
CA PHE A 45 -16.03 -20.89 9.55
C PHE A 45 -17.00 -20.27 10.57
N ALA A 46 -18.30 -20.33 10.30
CA ALA A 46 -19.31 -19.84 11.24
C ALA A 46 -19.33 -20.60 12.57
N SER A 47 -19.04 -21.91 12.56
CA SER A 47 -18.99 -22.73 13.78
C SER A 47 -17.71 -22.56 14.59
N SER A 48 -16.62 -22.12 13.96
CA SER A 48 -15.33 -21.83 14.60
C SER A 48 -15.15 -20.34 14.95
N ALA A 49 -16.09 -19.49 14.53
CA ALA A 49 -16.14 -18.09 14.89
C ALA A 49 -16.33 -17.93 16.41
N ASP A 50 -15.41 -17.21 17.04
CA ASP A 50 -15.59 -16.77 18.42
C ASP A 50 -16.70 -15.72 18.45
N PRO A 51 -17.84 -15.95 19.14
CA PRO A 51 -18.94 -14.99 19.21
C PRO A 51 -18.55 -13.69 19.94
N THR A 52 -17.37 -13.66 20.57
CA THR A 52 -16.80 -12.47 21.22
C THR A 52 -15.69 -11.80 20.40
N ASP A 53 -15.34 -12.30 19.21
CA ASP A 53 -14.37 -11.62 18.33
C ASP A 53 -14.98 -10.31 17.80
N PRO A 54 -14.46 -9.15 18.24
CA PRO A 54 -14.98 -7.86 17.79
C PRO A 54 -14.83 -7.66 16.28
N ARG A 55 -13.89 -8.36 15.61
CA ARG A 55 -13.70 -8.29 14.15
C ARG A 55 -14.82 -8.94 13.35
N HIS A 56 -15.67 -9.74 13.98
CA HIS A 56 -16.76 -10.44 13.31
C HIS A 56 -18.02 -9.58 13.18
N SER A 57 -18.05 -8.40 13.80
CA SER A 57 -19.13 -7.43 13.63
C SER A 57 -18.93 -6.63 12.35
N ASP A 58 -19.97 -6.53 11.51
CA ASP A 58 -19.94 -5.76 10.25
C ASP A 58 -19.79 -4.24 10.50
N ASP A 59 -19.88 -3.79 11.76
CA ASP A 59 -19.86 -2.38 12.18
C ASP A 59 -18.50 -1.90 12.72
N VAL A 60 -17.39 -2.64 12.49
CA VAL A 60 -16.06 -2.20 12.94
C VAL A 60 -15.56 -1.05 12.08
N VAL A 61 -15.64 0.16 12.64
CA VAL A 61 -14.97 1.34 12.09
C VAL A 61 -13.49 1.26 12.42
N VAL A 62 -12.64 1.08 11.40
CA VAL A 62 -11.18 1.22 11.53
C VAL A 62 -10.87 2.70 11.70
N VAL A 63 -10.63 3.13 12.93
CA VAL A 63 -10.17 4.47 13.25
C VAL A 63 -8.64 4.46 13.26
N PHE A 64 -8.02 5.14 12.29
CA PHE A 64 -6.61 5.50 12.41
C PHE A 64 -6.54 6.65 13.40
N GLU A 65 -5.85 6.46 14.53
CA GLU A 65 -5.52 7.56 15.45
C GLU A 65 -4.52 8.48 14.73
N GLU A 66 -5.05 9.48 14.04
CA GLU A 66 -4.32 10.72 13.81
C GLU A 66 -4.56 11.64 15.02
N ASP A 67 -3.51 11.70 15.84
CA ASP A 67 -3.00 12.91 16.48
C ASP A 67 -3.28 13.10 17.98
N ALA A 68 -2.22 12.96 18.78
CA ALA A 68 -2.03 13.75 19.99
C ALA A 68 -0.53 13.84 20.36
N ALA A 69 0.14 14.86 19.82
CA ALA A 69 1.20 15.60 20.52
C ALA A 69 2.39 14.79 21.06
N THR A 70 3.15 14.18 20.16
CA THR A 70 4.61 14.20 20.34
C THR A 70 5.13 15.20 19.32
N PRO A 71 5.88 16.26 19.70
CA PRO A 71 6.66 16.96 18.69
C PRO A 71 7.51 15.87 18.05
N ALA A 72 7.20 15.52 16.80
CA ALA A 72 8.09 14.67 16.03
C ALA A 72 9.47 15.31 16.21
N PRO A 73 10.47 14.61 16.77
CA PRO A 73 11.82 15.10 16.58
C PRO A 73 11.95 15.23 15.07
N GLU A 74 12.17 16.45 14.57
CA GLU A 74 12.26 16.76 13.13
C GLU A 74 13.40 16.00 12.42
N THR A 75 14.01 15.02 13.10
CA THR A 75 15.07 14.14 12.66
C THR A 75 15.00 12.80 13.42
N ALA A 76 13.96 11.98 13.18
CA ALA A 76 14.06 10.53 13.45
C ALA A 76 13.02 9.68 12.69
N ASN A 77 12.50 10.16 11.56
CA ASN A 77 12.01 9.21 10.56
C ASN A 77 13.27 8.48 10.10
N GLY A 78 13.42 7.20 10.45
CA GLY A 78 14.59 6.37 10.14
C GLY A 78 14.80 6.21 8.64
N GLU A 79 15.17 7.29 7.95
CA GLU A 79 15.79 7.27 6.65
C GLU A 79 17.14 6.59 6.84
N LEU A 80 17.14 5.29 6.53
CA LEU A 80 18.36 4.53 6.44
C LEU A 80 19.19 5.17 5.33
N ASP A 81 20.38 5.62 5.71
CA ASP A 81 21.31 6.30 4.82
C ASP A 81 21.78 5.36 3.71
N ARG A 82 22.49 5.95 2.75
CA ARG A 82 23.00 5.20 1.61
C ARG A 82 23.97 4.11 2.06
N GLU A 83 24.75 4.38 3.10
CA GLU A 83 25.71 3.46 3.69
C GLU A 83 25.04 2.17 4.20
N PHE A 84 23.92 2.26 4.91
CA PHE A 84 23.15 1.10 5.36
C PHE A 84 22.77 0.16 4.20
N TRP A 85 22.27 0.72 3.10
CA TRP A 85 21.89 -0.07 1.92
C TRP A 85 23.08 -0.64 1.15
N GLU A 86 24.25 -0.03 1.30
CA GLU A 86 25.48 -0.54 0.70
C GLU A 86 26.05 -1.74 1.48
N GLU A 87 25.96 -1.71 2.81
CA GLU A 87 26.45 -2.78 3.69
C GLU A 87 25.51 -4.00 3.77
N GLN A 88 24.20 -3.77 3.69
CA GLN A 88 23.20 -4.85 3.80
C GLN A 88 22.88 -5.54 2.47
N LYS A 89 23.68 -5.35 1.41
CA LYS A 89 23.47 -6.06 0.15
C LYS A 89 23.66 -7.57 0.37
N PRO A 90 22.66 -8.40 0.05
CA PRO A 90 22.84 -9.85 0.10
C PRO A 90 24.00 -10.28 -0.81
N PRO A 91 24.76 -11.33 -0.45
CA PRO A 91 25.80 -11.85 -1.32
C PRO A 91 25.22 -12.26 -2.68
N HIS A 92 25.84 -11.79 -3.76
CA HIS A 92 25.54 -12.26 -5.11
C HIS A 92 26.25 -13.61 -5.30
N TYR A 93 25.50 -14.71 -5.21
CA TYR A 93 25.95 -16.05 -5.60
C TYR A 93 25.54 -16.37 -7.03
#